data_AF-A0A246JLC2-F1
#
_entry.id   AF-A0A246JLC2-F1
#
_cell.length_a   1.000
_cell.length_b   1.000
_cell.length_c   1.000
_cell.angle_alpha   90.00
_cell.angle_beta   90.00
_cell.angle_gamma   90.00
#
_symmetry.space_group_name_H-M   'P 1'
#
loop_
_entity.id
_entity.type
_entity.pdbx_description
1 polymer ?
#
loop_
_entity_poly.entity_id
_entity_poly.type
_entity_poly.pdbx_seq_one_letter_code
_entity_poly.pdbx_strand_id
1 'polypeptide(L)' 'MPLITTPNLEAGDDFYAALLEAHQALTPAASMAFNARLILLMANHIGRQDVLAEALAAAAMADAAPDSAPDSESPRGPA' A
#
# COMPACT_ATOMS: atom_id res chain seq x y z
N MET A 1 14.53 -14.38 -10.37
CA MET A 1 13.49 -14.75 -9.40
C MET A 1 12.22 -14.07 -9.85
N PRO A 2 11.11 -14.82 -9.97
CA PRO A 2 9.80 -14.28 -10.34
C PRO A 2 9.25 -13.39 -9.21
N LEU A 3 8.17 -12.65 -9.48
CA LEU A 3 7.44 -11.91 -8.46
C LEU A 3 6.97 -12.83 -7.32
N ILE A 4 7.17 -12.41 -6.07
CA ILE A 4 6.62 -13.09 -4.88
C ILE A 4 5.34 -12.35 -4.47
N THR A 5 4.20 -13.03 -4.53
CA THR A 5 2.89 -12.49 -4.16
C THR A 5 2.36 -13.03 -2.82
N THR A 6 3.09 -13.97 -2.21
CA THR A 6 2.83 -14.48 -0.86
C THR A 6 3.53 -13.63 0.20
N PRO A 7 3.09 -13.66 1.47
CA PRO A 7 3.80 -13.00 2.56
C PRO A 7 5.28 -13.43 2.61
N ASN A 8 6.19 -12.46 2.51
CA ASN A 8 7.64 -12.69 2.40
C ASN A 8 8.46 -11.70 3.26
N LEU A 9 7.82 -11.05 4.24
CA LEU A 9 8.50 -10.14 5.17
C LEU A 9 8.94 -10.95 6.40
N GLU A 10 10.22 -10.87 6.75
CA GLU A 10 10.76 -11.53 7.96
C GLU A 10 10.14 -11.00 9.25
N ALA A 11 9.87 -9.69 9.31
CA ALA A 11 9.19 -8.99 10.40
C ALA A 11 8.01 -8.17 9.84
N GLY A 12 6.97 -8.87 9.38
CA GLY A 12 5.80 -8.24 8.75
C GLY A 12 5.10 -7.21 9.65
N ASP A 13 4.97 -7.52 10.94
CA ASP A 13 4.29 -6.65 11.91
C ASP A 13 5.06 -5.34 12.13
N ASP A 14 6.38 -5.40 12.26
CA ASP A 14 7.23 -4.21 12.46
C ASP A 14 7.18 -3.28 11.25
N PHE A 15 7.24 -3.85 10.03
CA PHE A 15 7.13 -3.05 8.81
C PHE A 15 5.74 -2.43 8.66
N TYR A 16 4.68 -3.17 8.97
CA TYR A 16 3.32 -2.66 8.91
C TYR A 16 3.10 -1.52 9.92
N ALA A 17 3.60 -1.67 11.15
CA ALA A 17 3.54 -0.62 12.16
C ALA A 17 4.29 0.65 11.71
N ALA A 18 5.50 0.50 11.17
CA ALA A 18 6.28 1.63 10.64
C ALA A 18 5.58 2.32 9.45
N LEU A 19 4.95 1.53 8.56
CA LEU A 19 4.19 2.07 7.44
C LEU A 19 2.98 2.87 7.93
N LEU A 20 2.24 2.34 8.92
CA LEU A 20 1.08 3.04 9.49
C LEU A 20 1.52 4.34 10.16
N GLU A 21 2.58 4.30 10.99
CA GLU A 21 3.13 5.46 11.66
C GLU A 21 3.53 6.56 10.68
N ALA A 22 4.20 6.20 9.58
CA ALA A 22 4.58 7.15 8.53
C ALA A 22 3.39 7.87 7.88
N HIS A 23 2.19 7.27 7.93
CA HIS A 23 0.97 7.83 7.36
C HIS A 23 0.11 8.62 8.33
N GLN A 24 0.23 8.41 9.65
CA GLN A 24 -0.68 9.00 10.65
C GLN A 24 -0.76 10.54 10.61
N ALA A 25 0.32 11.21 10.22
CA ALA A 25 0.39 12.67 10.13
C ALA A 25 0.13 13.23 8.72
N LEU A 26 -0.14 12.38 7.73
CA LEU A 26 -0.28 12.78 6.33
C LEU A 26 -1.73 12.98 5.94
N THR A 27 -1.98 14.02 5.13
CA THR A 27 -3.26 14.15 4.42
C THR A 27 -3.41 13.03 3.38
N PRO A 28 -4.64 12.73 2.90
CA PRO A 28 -4.83 11.70 1.87
C PRO A 28 -3.96 11.92 0.61
N ALA A 29 -3.85 13.16 0.14
CA ALA A 29 -2.99 13.49 -1.01
C ALA A 29 -1.49 13.29 -0.70
N ALA A 30 -1.05 13.65 0.50
CA ALA A 30 0.33 13.44 0.93
C ALA A 30 0.65 11.94 1.12
N SER A 31 -0.30 11.15 1.61
CA SER A 31 -0.23 9.69 1.70
C SER A 31 -0.04 9.05 0.31
N MET A 32 -0.83 9.45 -0.69
CA MET A 32 -0.65 8.98 -2.07
C MET A 32 0.75 9.33 -2.61
N ALA A 33 1.21 10.57 -2.40
CA ALA A 33 2.54 11.00 -2.82
C ALA A 33 3.67 10.29 -2.06
N PHE A 34 3.47 9.92 -0.80
CA PHE A 34 4.39 9.08 -0.02
C PHE A 34 4.47 7.67 -0.63
N ASN A 35 3.32 7.03 -0.89
CA ASN A 35 3.27 5.69 -1.47
C ASN A 35 3.91 5.64 -2.86
N ALA A 36 3.66 6.63 -3.72
CA ALA A 36 4.30 6.70 -5.04
C ALA A 36 5.84 6.75 -4.93
N ARG A 37 6.38 7.53 -3.98
CA ARG A 37 7.83 7.60 -3.73
C ARG A 37 8.37 6.28 -3.18
N LEU A 38 7.67 5.66 -2.24
CA LEU A 38 8.05 4.38 -1.67
C LEU A 38 8.09 3.28 -2.75
N ILE A 39 7.08 3.21 -3.62
CA ILE A 39 7.03 2.27 -4.74
C ILE A 39 8.24 2.45 -5.66
N LEU A 40 8.59 3.69 -6.03
CA LEU A 40 9.76 3.95 -6.87
C LEU A 40 11.08 3.55 -6.21
N LEU A 41 11.23 3.78 -4.91
CA LEU A 41 12.40 3.34 -4.15
C LEU A 41 12.53 1.81 -4.12
N MET A 42 11.42 1.10 -3.87
CA MET A 42 11.39 -0.37 -3.91
C MET A 42 11.66 -0.89 -5.32
N ALA A 43 11.11 -0.24 -6.36
CA ALA A 43 11.35 -0.62 -7.74
C ALA A 43 12.83 -0.49 -8.12
N ASN A 44 13.47 0.60 -7.68
CA ASN A 44 14.91 0.79 -7.85
C ASN A 44 15.73 -0.27 -7.10
N HIS A 45 15.31 -0.65 -5.90
CA HIS A 45 15.97 -1.72 -5.13
C HIS A 45 15.85 -3.09 -5.81
N ILE A 46 14.69 -3.40 -6.42
CA ILE A 46 14.46 -4.64 -7.19
C ILE A 46 15.31 -4.67 -8.46
N GLY A 47 15.39 -3.56 -9.19
CA GLY A 47 16.29 -3.37 -10.35
C GLY A 47 16.02 -4.28 -11.56
N ARG A 48 14.89 -5.00 -11.58
CA ARG A 48 14.56 -6.02 -12.57
C ARG A 48 13.27 -5.70 -13.32
N GLN A 49 13.39 -5.34 -14.60
CA GLN A 49 12.24 -4.91 -15.42
C GLN A 49 11.17 -5.99 -15.60
N ASP A 50 11.57 -7.26 -15.70
CA ASP A 50 10.63 -8.39 -15.81
C ASP A 50 9.76 -8.53 -14.55
N VAL A 51 10.39 -8.49 -13.37
CA VAL A 51 9.69 -8.54 -12.08
C VAL A 51 8.77 -7.33 -11.88
N LEU A 52 9.22 -6.14 -12.29
CA LEU A 52 8.40 -4.92 -12.20
C LEU A 52 7.19 -4.97 -13.15
N ALA A 53 7.34 -5.54 -14.34
CA ALA A 53 6.23 -5.74 -15.27
C ALA A 53 5.21 -6.74 -14.72
N GLU A 54 5.66 -7.85 -14.13
CA GLU A 54 4.80 -8.80 -13.42
C GLU A 54 4.05 -8.13 -12.26
N ALA A 55 4.73 -7.28 -11.48
CA ALA A 55 4.12 -6.56 -10.35
C ALA A 55 3.00 -5.62 -10.81
N LEU A 56 3.21 -4.88 -11.90
CA LEU A 56 2.18 -4.00 -12.48
C LEU A 56 0.97 -4.79 -12.99
N ALA A 57 1.21 -5.92 -13.66
CA ALA A 57 0.12 -6.80 -14.11
C ALA A 57 -0.66 -7.37 -12.92
N ALA A 58 0.03 -7.84 -11.87
CA ALA A 58 -0.61 -8.36 -10.66
C ALA A 58 -1.45 -7.29 -9.95
N ALA A 59 -0.93 -6.05 -9.83
CA ALA A 59 -1.66 -4.93 -9.24
C ALA A 59 -2.93 -4.58 -10.03
N ALA A 60 -2.87 -4.58 -11.36
CA ALA A 60 -4.03 -4.32 -12.21
C ALA A 60 -5.13 -5.40 -12.10
N MET A 61 -4.77 -6.64 -11.74
CA MET A 61 -5.72 -7.73 -11.51
C MET A 61 -6.36 -7.69 -10.12
N ALA A 62 -5.72 -7.05 -9.14
CA ALA A 62 -6.22 -6.96 -7.77
C ALA A 62 -7.44 -6.01 -7.64
N ASP A 63 -7.68 -5.15 -8.63
CA ASP A 63 -8.69 -4.09 -8.60
C ASP A 63 -10.10 -4.53 -9.09
N ALA A 64 -10.48 -5.77 -8.81
CA ALA A 64 -11.87 -6.23 -8.86
C ALA A 64 -12.53 -6.25 -7.47
N ALA A 65 -12.05 -5.42 -6.53
CA ALA A 65 -12.72 -5.16 -5.26
C ALA A 65 -13.40 -3.78 -5.35
N PRO A 66 -14.73 -3.70 -5.18
CA PRO A 66 -15.43 -2.42 -5.24
C PRO A 66 -15.05 -1.58 -4.02
N ASP A 67 -14.80 -0.30 -4.27
CA ASP A 67 -15.10 0.83 -3.38
C ASP A 67 -14.74 0.64 -1.90
N SER A 68 -13.52 1.01 -1.51
CA SER A 68 -13.28 1.41 -0.12
C SER A 68 -13.75 2.85 0.07
N ALA A 69 -15.06 3.02 0.27
CA ALA A 69 -15.67 4.17 0.93
C ALA A 69 -16.99 3.73 1.61
N PRO A 70 -17.53 4.47 2.60
CA PRO A 70 -16.90 5.31 3.61
C PRO A 70 -17.44 4.97 5.03
N ASP A 71 -16.65 5.04 6.11
CA ASP A 71 -17.23 4.93 7.47
C ASP A 71 -16.47 5.73 8.52
N SER A 72 -16.93 6.97 8.69
CA SER A 72 -17.02 7.57 10.02
C SER A 72 -18.26 8.47 10.08
N GLU A 73 -19.43 7.89 9.77
CA GLU A 73 -20.68 8.35 10.37
C GLU A 73 -20.79 7.66 11.74
N SER A 74 -20.47 8.39 12.81
CA SER A 74 -20.75 7.93 14.18
C SER A 74 -22.11 8.47 14.62
N PRO A 75 -23.09 7.61 14.93
CA PRO A 75 -24.35 8.03 15.51
C PRO A 75 -24.21 8.14 17.03
N ARG A 76 -24.53 9.31 17.60
CA ARG A 76 -25.07 9.43 18.97
C ARG A 76 -25.55 10.87 19.25
N GLY A 77 -26.87 11.03 19.43
CA GLY A 77 -27.43 12.11 20.26
C GLY A 77 -26.96 11.99 21.73
N PRO A 78 -27.30 12.90 22.66
CA PRO A 78 -28.63 13.53 22.78
C PRO A 78 -28.63 15.04 23.12
N ALA A 79 -29.79 15.70 22.95
CA ALA A 79 -30.19 16.90 23.69
C ALA A 79 -31.67 16.80 24.06
#